data_AF-A0A934JUG0-F1
#
_entry.id   AF-A0A934JUG0-F1
#
_cell.length_a   1.000
_cell.length_b   1.000
_cell.length_c   1.000
_cell.angle_alpha   90.00
_cell.angle_beta   90.00
_cell.angle_gamma   90.00
#
_symmetry.space_group_name_H-M   'P 1'
#
loop_
_entity.id
_entity.type
_entity.pdbx_description
1 polymer ?
#
loop_
_entity_poly.entity_id
_entity_poly.type
_entity_poly.pdbx_seq_one_letter_code
_entity_poly.pdbx_strand_id
1 'polypeptide(L)'
;MAKALTPEQQRIQELEARVSRLEREKKHFKRGYRSLDVGQSRSYALIDELREQEATEVLCDLFGVPSSSYYDDLKREQKIDTERLTLRSLVTQYFNDSRGAAGS
;
A
#
# COMPACT_ATOMS: atom_id res chain seq x y z
N MET A 1 23.97 35.97 -27.08
CA MET A 1 24.94 35.63 -26.02
C MET A 1 24.21 34.79 -24.97
N ALA A 2 24.67 33.57 -24.72
CA ALA A 2 24.03 32.68 -23.73
C ALA A 2 24.18 33.30 -22.34
N LYS A 3 23.04 33.60 -21.69
CA LYS A 3 23.01 34.17 -20.35
C LYS A 3 23.53 33.09 -19.39
N ALA A 4 24.73 33.29 -18.85
CA ALA A 4 25.30 32.37 -17.86
C ALA A 4 24.32 32.23 -16.70
N LEU A 5 24.11 30.98 -16.27
CA LEU A 5 23.19 30.65 -15.19
C LEU A 5 23.63 31.41 -13.93
N THR A 6 22.78 32.31 -13.45
CA THR A 6 23.07 33.09 -12.23
C THR A 6 23.16 32.14 -11.01
N PRO A 7 23.92 32.50 -9.97
CA PRO A 7 24.06 31.65 -8.79
C PRO A 7 22.72 31.32 -8.10
N GLU A 8 21.74 32.21 -8.22
CA GLU A 8 20.36 31.97 -7.77
C GLU A 8 19.67 30.87 -8.60
N GLN A 9 19.83 30.89 -9.93
CA GLN A 9 19.28 29.86 -10.81
C GLN A 9 19.92 28.48 -10.59
N GLN A 10 21.22 28.44 -10.28
CA GLN A 10 21.90 27.20 -9.89
C GLN A 10 21.29 26.61 -8.62
N ARG A 11 21.03 27.46 -7.63
CA ARG A 11 20.43 27.06 -6.36
C ARG A 11 18.99 26.58 -6.54
N ILE A 12 18.22 27.23 -7.42
CA ILE A 12 16.86 26.79 -7.77
C ILE A 12 16.90 25.39 -8.40
N GLN A 13 17.77 25.14 -9.37
CA GLN A 13 17.90 23.82 -10.01
C GLN A 13 18.31 22.73 -9.01
N GLU A 14 19.23 23.02 -8.11
CA GLU A 14 19.64 22.09 -7.05
C GLU A 14 18.48 21.73 -6.13
N LEU A 15 17.70 22.73 -5.71
CA LEU A 15 16.54 22.54 -4.85
C LEU A 15 15.43 21.77 -5.55
N GLU A 16 15.11 22.09 -6.81
CA GLU A 16 14.11 21.37 -7.62
C GLU A 16 14.50 19.90 -7.80
N ALA A 17 15.77 19.61 -8.08
CA ALA A 17 16.26 18.23 -8.18
C ALA A 17 16.15 17.47 -6.85
N ARG A 18 16.44 18.15 -5.73
CA ARG A 18 16.34 17.57 -4.39
C ARG A 18 14.88 17.30 -4.00
N VAL A 19 13.96 18.21 -4.29
CA VAL A 19 12.51 18.03 -4.07
C VAL A 19 12.01 16.87 -4.93
N SER A 20 12.35 16.83 -6.21
CA SER A 20 11.97 15.75 -7.12
C SER A 20 12.45 14.37 -6.65
N ARG A 21 13.66 14.29 -6.07
CA ARG A 21 14.18 13.06 -5.47
C ARG A 21 13.37 12.66 -4.23
N LEU A 22 13.12 13.60 -3.33
CA LEU A 22 12.38 13.36 -2.09
C LEU A 22 10.93 12.94 -2.37
N GLU A 23 10.26 13.52 -3.36
CA GLU A 23 8.92 13.12 -3.77
C GLU A 23 8.90 11.70 -4.32
N ARG A 24 9.90 11.32 -5.14
CA ARG A 24 10.05 9.93 -5.61
C ARG A 24 10.30 8.96 -4.45
N GLU A 25 11.19 9.31 -3.53
CA GLU A 25 11.49 8.47 -2.35
C GLU A 25 10.27 8.32 -1.43
N LYS A 26 9.52 9.41 -1.18
CA LYS A 26 8.27 9.39 -0.40
C LYS A 26 7.19 8.56 -1.07
N LYS A 27 7.09 8.59 -2.40
CA LYS A 27 6.17 7.72 -3.17
C LYS A 27 6.46 6.23 -2.93
N HIS A 28 7.72 5.88 -2.63
CA HIS A 28 8.12 4.53 -2.27
C HIS A 28 8.10 4.34 -0.75
N PHE A 29 6.92 4.38 -0.13
CA PHE A 29 6.74 3.94 1.26
C PHE A 29 7.25 2.49 1.42
N LYS A 30 8.34 2.30 2.19
CA LYS A 30 8.77 0.96 2.61
C LYS A 30 7.62 0.31 3.36
N ARG A 31 7.15 -0.85 2.89
CA ARG A 31 6.10 -1.68 3.53
C ARG A 31 6.57 -2.26 4.87
N GLY A 32 6.84 -1.41 5.85
CA GLY A 32 6.86 -1.79 7.26
C GLY A 32 5.41 -1.96 7.72
N TYR A 33 5.16 -2.91 8.63
CA TYR A 33 3.84 -3.27 9.18
C TYR A 33 3.02 -4.30 8.39
N ARG A 34 3.61 -5.48 8.09
CA ARG A 34 2.87 -6.67 7.65
C ARG A 34 1.94 -7.28 8.72
N SER A 35 2.01 -6.84 9.98
CA SER A 35 1.22 -7.42 11.09
C SER A 35 0.01 -6.59 11.50
N LEU A 36 -0.10 -5.32 11.11
CA LEU A 36 -1.16 -4.40 11.54
C LEU A 36 -1.72 -3.63 10.35
N ASP A 37 -2.15 -4.33 9.31
CA ASP A 37 -2.69 -3.70 8.09
C ASP A 37 -4.17 -3.28 8.21
N VAL A 38 -4.71 -3.26 9.44
CA VAL A 38 -6.13 -3.02 9.74
C VAL A 38 -6.62 -1.68 9.17
N GLY A 39 -5.72 -0.68 9.10
CA GLY A 39 -6.01 0.62 8.49
C GLY A 39 -6.10 0.56 6.96
N GLN A 40 -5.20 -0.17 6.28
CA GLN A 40 -5.21 -0.25 4.81
C GLN A 40 -6.42 -1.02 4.30
N SER A 41 -6.85 -2.09 4.97
CA SER A 41 -8.04 -2.83 4.56
C SER A 41 -9.31 -1.97 4.53
N ARG A 42 -9.45 -1.02 5.46
CA ARG A 42 -10.57 -0.07 5.45
C ARG A 42 -10.44 0.95 4.33
N SER A 43 -9.24 1.47 4.09
CA SER A 43 -9.00 2.38 2.96
C SER A 43 -9.29 1.70 1.62
N TYR A 44 -8.88 0.45 1.42
CA TYR A 44 -9.16 -0.28 0.19
C TYR A 44 -10.65 -0.52 -0.05
N ALA A 45 -11.41 -0.90 0.99
CA ALA A 45 -12.86 -1.03 0.89
C ALA A 45 -13.53 0.30 0.47
N LEU A 46 -13.10 1.43 1.04
CA LEU A 46 -13.62 2.75 0.65
C LEU A 46 -13.21 3.14 -0.77
N ILE A 47 -12.00 2.79 -1.21
CA ILE A 47 -11.57 3.00 -2.60
C ILE A 47 -12.44 2.16 -3.55
N ASP A 48 -12.76 0.91 -3.20
CA ASP A 48 -13.62 0.04 -4.01
C ASP A 48 -15.06 0.54 -4.12
N GLU A 49 -15.61 1.16 -3.08
CA GLU A 49 -16.94 1.78 -3.13
C GLU A 49 -16.95 3.05 -3.98
N LEU A 50 -15.89 3.85 -3.92
CA LEU A 50 -15.85 5.19 -4.54
C LEU A 50 -15.31 5.20 -5.97
N ARG A 51 -14.60 4.15 -6.41
CA ARG A 51 -14.02 4.07 -7.76
C ARG A 51 -15.03 4.07 -8.91
N GLU A 52 -16.31 3.84 -8.62
CA GLU A 52 -17.38 3.98 -9.61
C GLU A 52 -17.64 5.45 -9.97
N GLN A 53 -17.31 6.37 -9.07
CA GLN A 53 -17.61 7.79 -9.17
C GLN A 53 -16.35 8.64 -9.45
N GLU A 54 -15.19 8.19 -8.97
CA GLU A 54 -13.93 8.94 -9.07
C GLU A 54 -12.77 8.05 -9.53
N ALA A 55 -11.73 8.68 -10.08
CA ALA A 55 -10.55 7.96 -10.53
C ALA A 55 -9.78 7.33 -9.36
N THR A 56 -9.41 6.05 -9.50
CA THR A 56 -8.72 5.28 -8.47
C THR A 56 -7.40 5.93 -8.02
N GLU A 57 -6.69 6.61 -8.93
CA GLU A 57 -5.46 7.34 -8.63
C GLU A 57 -5.72 8.48 -7.62
N VAL A 58 -6.81 9.22 -7.80
CA VAL A 58 -7.22 10.32 -6.90
C VAL A 58 -7.62 9.75 -5.54
N LEU A 59 -8.37 8.66 -5.51
CA LEU A 59 -8.77 8.00 -4.27
C LEU A 59 -7.56 7.43 -3.51
N CYS A 60 -6.63 6.78 -4.22
CA CYS A 60 -5.37 6.31 -3.65
C CYS A 60 -4.57 7.45 -3.00
N ASP A 61 -4.44 8.58 -3.69
CA ASP A 61 -3.76 9.75 -3.15
C ASP A 61 -4.49 10.34 -1.94
N LEU A 62 -5.83 10.40 -1.96
CA LEU A 62 -6.67 10.88 -0.86
C LEU A 62 -6.49 10.05 0.42
N PHE A 63 -6.48 8.72 0.27
CA PHE A 63 -6.28 7.81 1.40
C PHE A 63 -4.80 7.59 1.76
N GLY A 64 -3.87 8.24 1.05
CA GLY A 64 -2.44 8.12 1.28
C GLY A 64 -1.88 6.73 0.99
N VAL A 65 -2.53 5.97 0.10
CA VAL A 65 -2.12 4.61 -0.25
C VAL A 65 -1.51 4.59 -1.65
N PRO A 66 -0.33 3.98 -1.87
CA PRO A 66 0.21 3.85 -3.21
C PRO A 66 -0.72 3.03 -4.11
N SER A 67 -1.04 3.53 -5.31
CA SER A 67 -1.94 2.81 -6.24
C SER A 67 -1.43 1.40 -6.58
N SER A 68 -0.11 1.20 -6.62
CA SER A 68 0.49 -0.12 -6.81
C SER A 68 0.15 -1.09 -5.68
N SER A 69 0.02 -0.62 -4.44
CA SER A 69 -0.38 -1.45 -3.31
C SER A 69 -1.84 -1.82 -3.36
N TYR A 70 -2.72 -0.90 -3.75
CA TYR A 70 -4.13 -1.19 -3.98
C TYR A 70 -4.32 -2.26 -5.07
N TYR A 71 -3.66 -2.13 -6.23
CA TYR A 71 -3.74 -3.15 -7.28
C TYR A 71 -3.07 -4.49 -6.89
N ASP A 72 -2.01 -4.46 -6.08
CA ASP A 72 -1.43 -5.69 -5.51
C ASP A 72 -2.43 -6.40 -4.58
N ASP A 73 -3.20 -5.64 -3.79
CA ASP A 73 -4.19 -6.16 -2.87
C ASP A 73 -5.37 -6.79 -3.62
N LEU A 74 -5.93 -6.08 -4.61
CA LEU A 74 -6.96 -6.62 -5.51
C LEU A 74 -6.53 -7.94 -6.18
N LYS A 75 -5.26 -8.06 -6.58
CA LYS A 75 -4.71 -9.30 -7.15
C LYS A 75 -4.60 -10.43 -6.12
N ARG A 76 -4.33 -10.11 -4.86
CA ARG A 76 -4.28 -11.09 -3.76
C ARG A 76 -5.68 -11.56 -3.38
N GLU A 77 -6.66 -10.66 -3.32
CA GLU A 77 -8.04 -11.02 -3.04
C GLU A 77 -8.64 -11.89 -4.14
N GLN A 78 -8.36 -11.58 -5.41
CA GLN A 78 -8.75 -12.44 -6.54
C GLN A 78 -8.09 -13.83 -6.49
N LYS A 79 -6.94 -13.96 -5.82
CA LYS A 79 -6.27 -15.22 -5.60
C LYS A 79 -6.67 -15.77 -4.23
N ILE A 80 -7.91 -16.23 -4.11
CA ILE A 80 -8.34 -17.02 -2.96
C ILE A 80 -7.44 -18.26 -2.89
N ASP A 81 -6.55 -18.29 -1.91
CA ASP A 81 -5.70 -19.43 -1.61
C ASP A 81 -6.53 -20.49 -0.88
N THR A 82 -7.17 -21.35 -1.68
CA THR A 82 -8.05 -22.41 -1.20
C THR A 82 -7.33 -23.38 -0.27
N GLU A 83 -6.05 -23.66 -0.53
CA GLU A 83 -5.21 -24.49 0.33
C GLU A 83 -4.97 -23.83 1.69
N ARG A 84 -4.71 -22.53 1.72
CA ARG A 84 -4.60 -21.78 2.98
C ARG A 84 -5.93 -21.77 3.75
N LEU A 85 -7.06 -21.68 3.07
CA LEU A 85 -8.38 -21.72 3.71
C LEU A 85 -8.68 -23.10 4.32
N THR A 86 -8.41 -24.18 3.58
CA THR A 86 -8.59 -25.54 4.10
C THR A 86 -7.67 -25.80 5.29
N LEU A 87 -6.39 -25.41 5.19
CA LEU A 87 -5.45 -25.49 6.30
C LEU A 87 -5.92 -24.69 7.51
N ARG A 88 -6.42 -23.47 7.32
CA ARG A 88 -6.94 -22.66 8.43
C ARG A 88 -8.16 -23.32 9.09
N SER A 89 -9.06 -23.91 8.30
CA SER A 89 -10.20 -24.66 8.81
C SER A 89 -9.75 -25.88 9.63
N LEU A 90 -8.76 -26.63 9.14
CA LEU A 90 -8.21 -27.79 9.85
C LEU A 90 -7.53 -27.40 11.16
N VAL A 91 -6.74 -26.31 11.16
CA VAL A 91 -6.12 -25.79 12.40
C VAL A 91 -7.20 -25.41 13.42
N THR A 92 -8.25 -24.70 13.00
CA THR A 92 -9.37 -24.36 13.89
C THR A 92 -10.07 -25.62 14.42
N GLN A 93 -10.27 -26.62 13.57
CA GLN A 93 -10.85 -27.90 13.99
C GLN A 93 -9.98 -28.60 15.05
N TYR A 94 -8.68 -28.78 14.78
CA TYR A 94 -7.77 -29.42 15.74
C TYR A 94 -7.66 -28.66 17.06
N PHE A 95 -7.67 -27.33 17.01
CA PHE A 95 -7.71 -26.49 18.20
C PHE A 95 -8.97 -26.77 19.04
N ASN A 96 -10.14 -26.80 18.41
CA ASN A 96 -11.40 -27.08 19.09
C ASN A 96 -11.46 -28.51 19.64
N ASP A 97 -11.03 -29.50 18.85
CA ASP A 97 -10.98 -30.92 19.25
C ASP A 97 -10.07 -31.13 20.46
N SER A 98 -8.99 -30.35 20.56
CA SER A 98 -8.08 -30.36 21.71
C SER A 98 -8.61 -29.62 22.93
N ARG A 99 -9.82 -29.04 22.87
CA ARG A 99 -10.39 -28.12 23.88
C ARG A 99 -9.46 -26.92 24.16
N GLY A 100 -8.79 -26.42 23.12
CA GLY A 100 -7.88 -25.28 23.21
C GLY A 100 -6.48 -25.59 23.74
N ALA A 101 -6.12 -26.87 23.92
CA ALA A 101 -4.76 -27.26 24.35
C ALA A 101 -3.73 -27.27 23.20
N ALA A 102 -4.17 -27.52 21.97
CA ALA A 102 -3.29 -27.56 20.81
C ALA A 102 -2.97 -26.12 20.35
N GLY A 103 -1.91 -25.53 20.91
CA GLY A 103 -1.43 -24.19 20.54
C GLY A 103 -1.27 -23.21 21.70
N SER A 104 -1.51 -23.64 22.94
CA SER A 104 -1.13 -22.94 24.17
C SER A 104 0.35 -23.15 24.52
#